data_AF-A0A3N5HQL5-F1
#
_entry.id   AF-A0A3N5HQL5-F1
#
_cell.length_a   1.000
_cell.length_b   1.000
_cell.length_c   1.000
_cell.angle_alpha   90.00
_cell.angle_beta   90.00
_cell.angle_gamma   90.00
#
_symmetry.space_group_name_H-M   'P 1'
#
loop_
_entity.id
_entity.type
_entity.pdbx_description
1 polymer ?
#
loop_
_entity_poly.entity_id
_entity_poly.type
_entity_poly.pdbx_seq_one_letter_code
_entity_poly.pdbx_strand_id
1 'polypeptide(L)'
;YGLMQLVPTSGGREAYRKAKGLDIAPSRDYLFDPANNVELGTAYLNVLMFNQLEAVDHNVSREYCVIAAYNTGPSNVFRTFSRDRTTAVNQINSLQPAGVYDQLRKNLPYEETRHYLGKVTGYRKSFVTSSENSNQ
;
A
#
# COMPACT_ATOMS: atom_id res chain seq x y z
N TYR A 1 7.32 2.64 -12.61
CA TYR A 1 7.51 3.72 -13.61
C TYR A 1 6.71 4.95 -13.21
N GLY A 2 7.16 6.12 -13.65
CA GLY A 2 6.48 7.40 -13.42
C GLY A 2 6.46 7.85 -11.96
N LEU A 3 5.64 8.84 -11.66
CA LEU A 3 5.58 9.54 -10.36
C LEU A 3 5.32 8.60 -9.17
N MET A 4 4.39 7.66 -9.32
CA MET A 4 3.97 6.71 -8.30
C MET A 4 4.67 5.34 -8.41
N GLN A 5 5.68 5.22 -9.27
CA GLN A 5 6.57 4.05 -9.35
C GLN A 5 5.88 2.67 -9.53
N LEU A 6 4.73 2.61 -10.20
CA LEU A 6 4.03 1.35 -10.46
C LEU A 6 4.84 0.34 -11.27
N VAL A 7 4.76 -0.94 -10.88
CA VAL A 7 5.28 -2.07 -11.65
C VAL A 7 4.17 -2.60 -12.56
N PRO A 8 4.32 -2.60 -13.91
CA PRO A 8 3.22 -2.88 -14.85
C PRO A 8 2.56 -4.24 -14.66
N THR A 9 3.36 -5.29 -14.44
CA THR A 9 2.87 -6.67 -14.41
C THR A 9 2.28 -7.08 -13.06
N SER A 10 2.40 -6.24 -12.03
CA SER A 10 1.84 -6.47 -10.70
C SER A 10 0.82 -5.40 -10.33
N GLY A 11 1.18 -4.41 -9.50
CA GLY A 11 0.28 -3.35 -9.07
C GLY A 11 -0.31 -2.54 -10.23
N GLY A 12 0.44 -2.39 -11.34
CA GLY A 12 -0.04 -1.74 -12.55
C GLY A 12 -1.21 -2.48 -13.22
N ARG A 13 -1.15 -3.81 -13.33
CA ARG A 13 -2.24 -4.63 -13.90
C ARG A 13 -3.47 -4.61 -13.01
N GLU A 14 -3.29 -4.73 -11.70
CA GLU A 14 -4.40 -4.64 -10.72
C GLU A 14 -5.06 -3.25 -10.75
N ALA A 15 -4.26 -2.19 -10.82
CA ALA A 15 -4.75 -0.82 -10.99
C ALA A 15 -5.51 -0.63 -12.30
N TYR A 16 -4.97 -1.14 -13.40
CA TYR A 16 -5.57 -1.02 -14.72
C TYR A 16 -6.91 -1.75 -14.79
N ARG A 17 -6.97 -2.96 -14.21
CA ARG A 17 -8.21 -3.71 -14.05
C ARG A 17 -9.24 -2.92 -13.25
N LYS A 18 -8.83 -2.28 -12.15
CA LYS A 18 -9.74 -1.46 -11.33
C LYS A 18 -10.22 -0.20 -12.03
N ALA A 19 -9.32 0.55 -12.69
CA ALA A 19 -9.63 1.84 -13.28
C ALA A 19 -10.32 1.74 -14.64
N LYS A 20 -9.93 0.75 -15.45
CA LYS A 20 -10.36 0.62 -16.86
C LYS A 20 -11.20 -0.63 -17.13
N GLY A 21 -11.34 -1.54 -16.17
CA GLY A 21 -12.08 -2.80 -16.35
C GLY A 21 -11.36 -3.83 -17.23
N LEU A 22 -10.09 -3.59 -17.58
CA LEU A 22 -9.32 -4.43 -18.48
C LEU A 22 -8.18 -5.14 -17.75
N ASP A 23 -8.08 -6.45 -17.95
CA ASP A 23 -7.06 -7.26 -17.28
C ASP A 23 -5.74 -7.35 -18.08
N ILE A 24 -5.11 -6.20 -18.28
CA ILE A 24 -3.84 -6.08 -19.02
C ILE A 24 -2.83 -5.25 -18.24
N ALA A 25 -1.54 -5.49 -18.47
CA ALA A 25 -0.49 -4.63 -17.93
C ALA A 25 -0.45 -3.30 -18.71
N PRO A 26 -0.42 -2.14 -18.03
CA PRO A 26 -0.26 -0.85 -18.72
C PRO A 26 1.10 -0.78 -19.41
N SER A 27 1.15 -0.10 -20.56
CA SER A 27 2.42 0.12 -21.26
C SER A 27 3.32 1.09 -20.49
N ARG A 28 4.61 1.07 -20.84
CA ARG A 28 5.58 2.00 -20.25
C ARG A 28 5.22 3.46 -20.54
N ASP A 29 4.82 3.77 -21.78
CA ASP A 29 4.43 5.12 -22.20
C ASP A 29 3.17 5.59 -21.47
N TYR A 30 2.20 4.70 -21.27
CA TYR A 30 1.01 4.99 -20.47
C TYR A 30 1.40 5.40 -19.03
N LEU A 31 2.35 4.70 -18.42
CA LEU A 31 2.82 5.01 -17.07
C LEU A 31 3.77 6.21 -16.99
N PHE A 32 4.29 6.71 -18.11
CA PHE A 32 5.08 7.94 -18.13
C PHE A 32 4.22 9.19 -18.22
N ASP A 33 3.01 9.09 -18.77
CA ASP A 33 2.04 10.17 -18.66
C ASP A 33 1.68 10.41 -17.18
N PRO A 34 1.90 11.64 -16.65
CA PRO A 34 1.70 11.93 -15.24
C PRO A 34 0.27 11.69 -14.74
N ALA A 35 -0.74 12.06 -15.54
CA ALA A 35 -2.15 11.95 -15.14
C ALA A 35 -2.56 10.47 -15.04
N ASN A 36 -2.22 9.69 -16.06
CA ASN A 36 -2.42 8.24 -16.09
C ASN A 36 -1.68 7.53 -14.95
N ASN A 37 -0.45 7.96 -14.63
CA ASN A 37 0.34 7.36 -13.58
C ASN A 37 -0.27 7.58 -12.19
N VAL A 38 -0.74 8.81 -11.92
CA VAL A 38 -1.42 9.14 -10.65
C VAL A 38 -2.79 8.45 -10.55
N GLU A 39 -3.57 8.42 -11.64
CA GLU A 39 -4.83 7.69 -11.70
C GLU A 39 -4.64 6.21 -11.34
N LEU A 40 -3.69 5.52 -12.00
CA LEU A 40 -3.44 4.12 -11.69
C LEU A 40 -2.84 3.93 -10.30
N GLY A 41 -1.95 4.81 -9.86
CA GLY A 41 -1.32 4.67 -8.54
C GLY A 41 -2.35 4.80 -7.42
N THR A 42 -3.29 5.73 -7.55
CA THR A 42 -4.43 5.88 -6.63
C THR A 42 -5.44 4.74 -6.75
N ALA A 43 -5.71 4.25 -7.96
CA ALA A 43 -6.52 3.05 -8.15
C ALA A 43 -5.90 1.83 -7.46
N TYR A 44 -4.57 1.67 -7.50
CA TYR A 44 -3.91 0.57 -6.79
C TYR A 44 -4.02 0.70 -5.27
N LEU A 45 -3.83 1.91 -4.72
CA LEU A 45 -4.07 2.18 -3.30
C LEU A 45 -5.51 1.81 -2.90
N ASN A 46 -6.50 2.11 -3.74
CA ASN A 46 -7.89 1.72 -3.51
C ASN A 46 -8.07 0.19 -3.48
N VAL A 47 -7.46 -0.54 -4.43
CA VAL A 47 -7.48 -2.01 -4.46
C VAL A 47 -6.87 -2.60 -3.18
N LEU A 48 -5.75 -2.05 -2.73
CA LEU A 48 -5.12 -2.49 -1.48
C LEU A 48 -6.04 -2.24 -0.28
N MET A 49 -6.53 -1.01 -0.12
CA MET A 49 -7.28 -0.56 1.05
C MET A 49 -8.66 -1.22 1.20
N PHE A 50 -9.39 -1.40 0.09
CA PHE A 50 -10.81 -1.76 0.10
C PHE A 50 -11.11 -3.12 -0.53
N ASN A 51 -10.09 -3.90 -0.83
CA ASN A 51 -10.28 -5.27 -1.31
C ASN A 51 -9.21 -6.18 -0.71
N GLN A 52 -7.93 -5.97 -1.06
CA GLN A 52 -6.90 -6.94 -0.69
C GLN A 52 -6.57 -6.97 0.81
N LEU A 53 -6.70 -5.83 1.50
CA LEU A 53 -6.46 -5.67 2.94
C LEU A 53 -7.72 -5.27 3.72
N GLU A 54 -8.91 -5.45 3.12
CA GLU A 54 -10.20 -5.09 3.74
C GLU A 54 -10.41 -5.78 5.09
N ALA A 55 -9.93 -7.03 5.24
CA ALA A 55 -10.06 -7.81 6.46
C ALA A 55 -9.19 -7.31 7.64
N VAL A 56 -8.35 -6.29 7.45
CA VAL A 56 -7.62 -5.65 8.56
C VAL A 56 -8.52 -4.61 9.19
N ASP A 57 -9.07 -4.86 10.36
CA ASP A 57 -10.21 -4.08 10.87
C ASP A 57 -9.83 -2.65 11.28
N HIS A 58 -8.68 -2.48 11.94
CA HIS A 58 -8.27 -1.17 12.42
C HIS A 58 -7.70 -0.31 11.28
N ASN A 59 -8.31 0.85 11.01
CA ASN A 59 -7.95 1.75 9.91
C ASN A 59 -6.46 2.12 9.85
N VAL A 60 -5.85 2.49 10.98
CA VAL A 60 -4.40 2.82 11.05
C VAL A 60 -3.52 1.60 10.76
N SER A 61 -3.85 0.42 11.30
CA SER A 61 -3.14 -0.82 10.99
C SER A 61 -3.25 -1.18 9.50
N ARG A 62 -4.45 -1.04 8.93
CA ARG A 62 -4.71 -1.25 7.51
C ARG A 62 -3.86 -0.30 6.66
N GLU A 63 -3.79 0.96 7.04
CA GLU A 63 -2.97 1.96 6.35
C GLU A 63 -1.48 1.59 6.36
N TYR A 64 -0.92 1.13 7.48
CA TYR A 64 0.47 0.64 7.51
C TYR A 64 0.68 -0.56 6.59
N CYS A 65 -0.28 -1.50 6.58
CA CYS A 65 -0.26 -2.64 5.66
C CYS A 65 -0.36 -2.20 4.20
N VAL A 66 -1.20 -1.21 3.86
CA VAL A 66 -1.32 -0.66 2.50
C VAL A 66 -0.02 0.00 2.05
N ILE A 67 0.60 0.83 2.91
CA ILE A 67 1.88 1.48 2.60
C ILE A 67 2.96 0.42 2.32
N ALA A 68 3.08 -0.60 3.18
CA ALA A 68 4.03 -1.68 2.95
C ALA A 68 3.71 -2.47 1.67
N ALA A 69 2.45 -2.87 1.49
CA ALA A 69 2.00 -3.64 0.34
C ALA A 69 2.16 -2.90 -0.99
N TYR A 70 2.09 -1.57 -1.00
CA TYR A 70 2.33 -0.79 -2.21
C TYR A 70 3.76 -1.00 -2.74
N ASN A 71 4.74 -1.11 -1.84
CA ASN A 71 6.15 -1.29 -2.20
C ASN A 71 6.53 -2.78 -2.38
N THR A 72 6.00 -3.69 -1.55
CA THR A 72 6.42 -5.10 -1.55
C THR A 72 5.35 -6.12 -1.97
N GLY A 73 4.10 -5.69 -2.13
CA GLY A 73 2.95 -6.55 -2.38
C GLY A 73 2.31 -7.10 -1.09
N PRO A 74 0.99 -7.35 -1.09
CA PRO A 74 0.23 -7.77 0.09
C PRO A 74 0.66 -9.14 0.63
N SER A 75 1.13 -10.04 -0.24
CA SER A 75 1.57 -11.37 0.20
C SER A 75 2.79 -11.31 1.12
N ASN A 76 3.71 -10.35 0.91
CA ASN A 76 4.84 -10.16 1.81
C ASN A 76 4.39 -9.59 3.16
N VAL A 77 3.40 -8.69 3.16
CA VAL A 77 2.78 -8.18 4.39
C VAL A 77 2.18 -9.31 5.20
N PHE A 78 1.33 -10.17 4.60
CA PHE A 78 0.74 -11.29 5.35
C PHE A 78 1.79 -12.26 5.88
N ARG A 79 2.81 -12.61 5.06
CA ARG A 79 3.89 -13.51 5.46
C ARG A 79 4.74 -13.01 6.63
N THR A 80 4.74 -11.72 6.91
CA THR A 80 5.39 -11.15 8.10
C THR A 80 4.67 -11.52 9.41
N PHE A 81 3.42 -11.95 9.33
CA PHE A 81 2.61 -12.43 10.46
C PHE A 81 2.48 -13.96 10.40
N SER A 82 1.98 -14.48 9.28
CA SER A 82 1.84 -15.93 9.08
C SER A 82 1.83 -16.31 7.59
N ARG A 83 2.21 -17.56 7.30
CA ARG A 83 2.04 -18.14 5.95
C ARG A 83 0.57 -18.42 5.64
N ASP A 84 -0.24 -18.72 6.65
CA ASP A 84 -1.68 -18.84 6.50
C ASP A 84 -2.34 -17.46 6.56
N ARG A 85 -3.17 -17.15 5.55
CA ARG A 85 -3.76 -15.81 5.39
C ARG A 85 -4.74 -15.49 6.51
N THR A 86 -5.57 -16.45 6.90
CA THR A 86 -6.56 -16.25 7.98
C THR A 86 -5.85 -15.99 9.31
N THR A 87 -4.84 -16.79 9.62
CA THR A 87 -4.00 -16.59 10.80
C THR A 87 -3.27 -15.24 10.76
N ALA A 88 -2.72 -14.84 9.61
CA ALA A 88 -2.04 -13.55 9.47
C ALA A 88 -2.98 -12.38 9.76
N VAL A 89 -4.20 -12.40 9.21
CA VAL A 89 -5.22 -11.37 9.48
C VAL A 89 -5.58 -11.34 10.97
N ASN A 90 -5.82 -12.51 11.58
CA ASN A 90 -6.16 -12.60 13.00
C ASN A 90 -5.04 -12.03 13.90
N GLN A 91 -3.78 -12.26 13.54
CA GLN A 91 -2.64 -11.68 14.25
C GLN A 91 -2.52 -10.17 14.04
N ILE A 92 -2.80 -9.66 12.84
CA ILE A 92 -2.82 -8.21 12.60
C ILE A 92 -3.92 -7.55 13.44
N ASN A 93 -5.12 -8.14 13.48
CA ASN A 93 -6.27 -7.58 14.18
C ASN A 93 -6.18 -7.72 15.71
N SER A 94 -5.33 -8.62 16.22
CA SER A 94 -5.06 -8.74 17.66
C SER A 94 -4.02 -7.73 18.18
N LEU A 95 -3.29 -7.07 17.28
CA LEU A 95 -2.28 -6.08 17.64
C LEU A 95 -2.86 -4.65 17.61
N GLN A 96 -2.36 -3.83 18.52
CA GLN A 96 -2.54 -2.38 18.43
C GLN A 96 -1.74 -1.82 17.23
N PRO A 97 -2.14 -0.68 16.65
CA PRO A 97 -1.49 -0.12 15.46
C PRO A 97 0.03 0.04 15.58
N ALA A 98 0.52 0.45 16.76
CA ALA A 98 1.96 0.55 17.03
C ALA A 98 2.67 -0.82 16.93
N GLY A 99 2.03 -1.90 17.40
CA GLY A 99 2.55 -3.27 17.28
C GLY A 99 2.59 -3.75 15.84
N VAL A 100 1.57 -3.44 15.03
CA VAL A 100 1.56 -3.73 13.59
C VAL A 100 2.69 -3.00 12.88
N TYR A 101 2.86 -1.70 13.16
CA TYR A 101 3.93 -0.89 12.60
C TYR A 101 5.32 -1.47 12.92
N ASP A 102 5.57 -1.80 14.19
CA ASP A 102 6.84 -2.36 14.64
C ASP A 102 7.13 -3.73 14.01
N GLN A 103 6.11 -4.60 13.94
CA GLN A 103 6.24 -5.92 13.33
C GLN A 103 6.64 -5.80 11.86
N LEU A 104 6.00 -4.90 11.11
CA LEU A 104 6.35 -4.62 9.72
C LEU A 104 7.76 -4.02 9.58
N ARG A 105 8.08 -3.00 10.40
CA ARG A 105 9.38 -2.30 10.38
C ARG A 105 10.57 -3.18 10.75
N LYS A 106 10.36 -4.30 11.45
CA LYS A 106 11.42 -5.24 11.86
C LYS A 106 11.50 -6.45 10.93
N ASN A 107 10.36 -6.98 10.50
CA ASN A 107 10.29 -8.35 9.96
C ASN A 107 9.87 -8.43 8.48
N LEU A 108 9.60 -7.31 7.79
CA LEU A 108 9.46 -7.34 6.33
C LEU A 108 10.78 -7.81 5.68
N PRO A 109 10.72 -8.64 4.63
CA PRO A 109 11.90 -9.30 4.06
C PRO A 109 12.90 -8.31 3.47
N TYR A 110 12.43 -7.20 2.91
CA TYR A 110 13.28 -6.20 2.26
C TYR A 110 13.50 -4.99 3.15
N GLU A 111 14.78 -4.63 3.32
CA GLU A 111 15.17 -3.45 4.10
C GLU A 111 14.61 -2.16 3.50
N GLU A 112 14.60 -2.06 2.18
CA GLU A 112 14.00 -0.93 1.47
C GLU A 112 12.53 -0.73 1.87
N THR A 113 11.72 -1.79 1.90
CA THR A 113 10.31 -1.72 2.30
C THR A 113 10.17 -1.31 3.75
N ARG A 114 11.05 -1.79 4.64
CA ARG A 114 11.06 -1.34 6.04
C ARG A 114 11.29 0.17 6.07
N HIS A 115 12.29 0.70 5.38
CA HIS A 115 12.55 2.15 5.33
C HIS A 115 11.42 2.95 4.67
N TYR A 116 10.83 2.41 3.60
CA TYR A 116 9.71 3.01 2.88
C TYR A 116 8.52 3.27 3.81
N LEU A 117 8.15 2.30 4.64
CA LEU A 117 7.05 2.44 5.61
C LEU A 117 7.30 3.61 6.58
N GLY A 118 8.51 3.73 7.12
CA GLY A 118 8.87 4.85 8.02
C GLY A 118 8.86 6.20 7.32
N LYS A 119 9.38 6.27 6.09
CA LYS A 119 9.44 7.50 5.29
C LYS A 119 8.05 8.01 4.94
N VAL A 120 7.17 7.14 4.42
CA VAL A 120 5.82 7.52 3.99
C VAL A 120 4.93 7.89 5.17
N THR A 121 4.97 7.13 6.26
CA THR A 121 4.22 7.49 7.48
C THR A 121 4.69 8.81 8.08
N GLY A 122 5.98 9.11 8.00
CA GLY A 122 6.54 10.41 8.37
C GLY A 122 5.97 11.56 7.53
N TYR A 123 6.06 11.46 6.19
CA TYR A 123 5.54 12.51 5.30
C TYR A 123 4.04 12.69 5.40
N ARG A 124 3.28 11.60 5.59
CA ARG A 124 1.82 11.68 5.74
C ARG A 124 1.42 12.64 6.86
N LYS A 125 2.12 12.60 8.00
CA LYS A 125 1.87 13.52 9.12
C LYS A 125 2.03 14.98 8.66
N SER A 126 3.10 15.27 7.92
CA SER A 126 3.35 16.61 7.38
C SER A 126 2.25 17.08 6.42
N PHE A 127 1.74 16.20 5.54
CA PHE A 127 0.68 16.57 4.59
C PHE A 127 -0.69 16.73 5.24
N VAL A 128 -1.06 15.86 6.20
CA VAL A 128 -2.33 15.97 6.93
C VAL A 128 -2.37 17.25 7.78
N THR A 129 -1.31 17.52 8.54
CA THR A 129 -1.20 18.75 9.34
C THR A 129 -1.21 20.01 8.47
N SER A 130 -0.58 19.95 7.28
CA SER A 130 -0.62 21.08 6.35
C SER A 130 -2.04 21.34 5.83
N SER A 131 -2.80 20.30 5.48
CA SER A 131 -4.18 20.45 5.01
C SER A 131 -5.17 20.93 6.08
N GLU A 132 -4.94 20.63 7.35
CA GLU A 132 -5.75 21.15 8.46
C GLU A 132 -5.51 22.66 8.67
N ASN A 133 -4.26 23.12 8.51
CA ASN A 133 -3.89 24.53 8.65
C ASN A 133 -4.31 25.39 7.44
N SER A 134 -4.44 24.82 6.23
CA SER A 134 -4.89 25.57 5.04
C SER A 134 -6.40 25.80 4.98
N ASN A 135 -7.16 25.11 5.85
CA ASN A 135 -8.63 25.19 5.92
C ASN A 135 -9.12 26.04 7.12
N GLN A 136 -8.23 26.81 7.75
CA GLN A 136 -8.54 27.89 8.72
C GLN A 136 -8.25 29.24 8.08
#